data_AF-A0A7S4DFU4-F1
#
_entry.id   AF-A0A7S4DFU4-F1
#
_cell.length_a   1.000
_cell.length_b   1.000
_cell.length_c   1.000
_cell.angle_alpha   90.00
_cell.angle_beta   90.00
_cell.angle_gamma   90.00
#
_symmetry.space_group_name_H-M   'P 1'
#
loop_
_entity.id
_entity.type
_entity.pdbx_description
1 polymer ?
#
loop_
_entity_poly.entity_id
_entity_poly.type
_entity_poly.pdbx_seq_one_letter_code
_entity_poly.pdbx_strand_id
1 'polypeptide(L)'
;NREKVKADHPGIDVKMILSELGKRWGTLSDKDKKVYEKMAAKDKARFDKEKEIFLRTHDSLFNEVDTKKKRRKKKKDPNAPKKNRSSYILFVNDHRQVAIEELHADAKQTEIMSRVAQMWREAPDSVREKYTLMAEREKAD
;
A
#
# COMPACT_ATOMS: atom_id res chain seq x y z
N ASN A 1 13.54 30.80 -7.24
CA ASN A 1 13.48 30.61 -8.71
C ASN A 1 12.21 31.14 -9.36
N ARG A 2 11.02 30.96 -8.77
CA ARG A 2 9.76 31.50 -9.32
C ARG A 2 9.78 33.03 -9.50
N GLU A 3 10.37 33.78 -8.57
CA GLU A 3 10.47 35.25 -8.68
C GLU A 3 11.38 35.72 -9.80
N LYS A 4 12.46 34.99 -10.09
CA LYS A 4 13.36 35.29 -11.21
C LYS A 4 12.65 35.11 -12.55
N VAL A 5 11.92 34.01 -12.72
CA VAL A 5 11.12 33.77 -13.94
C VAL A 5 9.96 34.78 -14.07
N LYS A 6 9.40 35.25 -12.94
CA LYS A 6 8.40 36.31 -12.93
C LYS A 6 8.98 37.68 -13.29
N ALA A 7 10.25 37.94 -12.98
CA ALA A 7 10.96 39.16 -13.35
C ALA A 7 11.37 39.17 -14.83
N ASP A 8 11.80 38.03 -15.36
CA ASP A 8 12.13 37.86 -16.78
C ASP A 8 10.88 37.91 -17.68
N HIS A 9 9.72 37.55 -17.12
CA HIS A 9 8.44 37.52 -17.81
C HIS A 9 7.31 38.15 -16.98
N PRO A 10 7.29 39.49 -16.84
CA PRO A 10 6.27 40.19 -16.07
C PRO A 10 4.90 40.04 -16.74
N GLY A 11 3.89 39.56 -16.00
CA GLY A 11 2.51 39.41 -16.47
C GLY A 11 2.12 38.02 -16.98
N ILE A 12 3.06 37.06 -17.02
CA ILE A 12 2.74 35.67 -17.39
C ILE A 12 2.03 34.94 -16.24
N ASP A 13 1.04 34.11 -16.59
CA ASP A 13 0.32 33.27 -15.65
C ASP A 13 1.26 32.34 -14.87
N VAL A 14 0.99 32.17 -13.57
CA VAL A 14 1.72 31.30 -12.66
C VAL A 14 1.83 29.88 -13.21
N LYS A 15 0.80 29.40 -13.92
CA LYS A 15 0.81 28.07 -14.55
C LYS A 15 1.89 27.95 -15.62
N MET A 16 2.09 28.99 -16.43
CA MET A 16 3.15 29.01 -17.43
C MET A 16 4.53 29.16 -16.79
N ILE A 17 4.66 29.95 -15.73
CA ILE A 17 5.90 30.04 -14.94
C ILE A 17 6.28 28.67 -14.36
N LEU A 18 5.31 27.91 -13.83
CA LEU A 18 5.56 26.58 -13.29
C LEU A 18 5.97 25.58 -14.38
N SER A 19 5.34 25.65 -15.56
CA SER A 19 5.71 24.85 -16.72
C SER A 19 7.15 25.14 -17.19
N GLU A 20 7.52 26.42 -17.26
CA GLU A 20 8.86 26.88 -17.64
C GLU A 20 9.93 26.42 -16.64
N LEU A 21 9.65 26.50 -15.34
CA LEU A 21 10.53 25.97 -14.31
C LEU A 21 10.73 24.44 -14.43
N GLY A 22 9.69 23.69 -14.78
CA GLY A 22 9.78 22.26 -15.04
C GLY A 22 10.67 21.92 -16.23
N LYS A 23 10.55 22.68 -17.33
CA LYS A 23 11.45 22.54 -18.49
C LYS A 23 12.89 22.84 -18.13
N ARG A 24 13.14 23.95 -17.42
CA ARG A 24 14.47 24.34 -16.96
C ARG A 24 15.09 23.28 -16.04
N TRP A 25 14.31 22.67 -15.15
CA TRP A 25 14.77 21.54 -14.33
C TRP A 25 15.14 20.32 -15.18
N GLY A 26 14.34 20.00 -16.21
CA GLY A 26 14.63 18.91 -17.14
C GLY A 26 15.97 19.08 -17.88
N THR A 27 16.28 20.32 -18.30
CA THR A 27 17.51 20.67 -19.04
C THR A 27 18.77 20.82 -18.19
N LEU A 28 18.65 20.86 -16.85
CA LEU A 28 19.83 20.94 -15.98
C LEU A 28 20.67 19.66 -16.04
N SER A 29 21.99 19.82 -15.95
CA SER A 29 22.93 18.72 -15.88
C SER A 29 22.84 17.98 -14.54
N ASP A 30 23.24 16.71 -14.51
CA ASP A 30 23.26 15.91 -13.27
C ASP A 30 24.15 16.53 -12.18
N LYS A 31 25.19 17.28 -12.56
CA LYS A 31 26.07 18.00 -11.61
C LYS A 31 25.31 19.12 -10.90
N ASP A 32 24.48 19.85 -11.63
CA ASP A 32 23.69 20.96 -11.08
C ASP A 32 22.51 20.44 -10.26
N LYS A 33 21.84 19.38 -10.74
CA LYS A 33 20.79 18.67 -9.99
C LYS A 33 21.30 18.13 -8.66
N LYS A 34 22.51 17.57 -8.61
CA LYS A 34 23.15 17.07 -7.38
C LYS A 34 23.32 18.15 -6.30
N VAL A 35 23.50 19.41 -6.66
CA VAL A 35 23.56 20.51 -5.67
C VAL A 35 22.21 20.66 -4.97
N TYR A 36 21.12 20.63 -5.74
CA TYR A 36 19.76 20.71 -5.21
C TYR A 36 19.37 19.45 -4.43
N GLU A 37 19.79 18.26 -4.85
CA GLU A 37 19.60 17.02 -4.10
C GLU A 37 20.30 17.07 -2.74
N LYS A 38 21.54 17.57 -2.68
CA LYS A 38 22.26 17.77 -1.41
C LYS A 38 21.54 18.78 -0.51
N MET A 39 21.02 19.87 -1.07
CA MET A 39 20.23 20.84 -0.31
C MET A 39 18.92 20.22 0.21
N ALA A 40 18.22 19.45 -0.62
CA ALA A 40 16.99 18.74 -0.24
C ALA A 40 17.27 17.69 0.84
N ALA A 41 18.39 16.97 0.78
CA ALA A 41 18.79 16.01 1.80
C ALA A 41 19.07 16.69 3.14
N LYS A 42 19.75 17.84 3.13
CA LYS A 42 19.97 18.65 4.35
C LYS A 42 18.66 19.17 4.93
N ASP A 43 17.74 19.65 4.09
CA ASP A 43 16.44 20.15 4.52
C ASP A 43 15.57 19.04 5.12
N LYS A 44 15.56 17.86 4.47
CA LYS A 44 14.91 16.66 5.00
C LYS A 44 15.48 16.28 6.38
N ALA A 45 16.80 16.30 6.55
CA ALA A 45 17.41 15.99 7.83
C ALA A 45 17.07 17.03 8.92
N ARG A 46 16.92 18.31 8.57
CA ARG A 46 16.41 19.35 9.49
C ARG A 46 14.98 19.03 9.91
N PHE A 47 14.11 18.79 8.92
CA PHE A 47 12.70 18.49 9.16
C PHE A 47 12.51 17.23 10.00
N ASP A 48 13.26 16.16 9.75
CA ASP A 48 13.15 14.92 10.51
C ASP A 48 13.52 15.16 11.99
N LYS A 49 14.57 15.96 12.28
CA LYS A 49 14.94 16.34 13.65
C LYS A 49 13.90 17.24 14.32
N GLU A 50 13.39 18.24 13.62
CA GLU A 50 12.33 19.12 14.12
C GLU A 50 11.05 18.34 14.39
N LYS A 51 10.70 17.40 13.50
CA LYS A 51 9.56 16.49 13.65
C LYS A 51 9.74 15.59 14.86
N GLU A 52 10.91 15.02 15.10
CA GLU A 52 11.17 14.23 16.31
C GLU A 52 11.06 15.06 17.58
N ILE A 53 11.62 16.26 17.60
CA ILE A 53 11.49 17.18 18.74
C ILE A 53 10.03 17.56 18.96
N PHE A 54 9.29 17.88 17.89
CA PHE A 54 7.87 18.19 17.94
C PHE A 54 7.09 17.00 18.47
N LEU A 55 7.27 15.79 17.94
CA LEU A 55 6.59 14.58 18.43
C LEU A 55 6.92 14.29 19.90
N ARG A 56 8.17 14.50 20.32
CA ARG A 56 8.61 14.31 21.72
C ARG A 56 8.04 15.36 22.67
N THR A 57 7.84 16.59 22.21
CA THR A 57 7.36 17.71 23.05
C THR A 57 5.85 17.89 23.00
N HIS A 58 5.19 17.46 21.92
CA HIS A 58 3.73 17.44 21.72
C HIS A 58 3.18 16.02 21.87
N ASP A 59 3.63 15.31 22.91
CA ASP A 59 3.38 13.88 23.20
C ASP A 59 1.89 13.45 23.19
N SER A 60 0.93 14.38 23.28
CA SER A 60 -0.51 14.02 23.35
C SER A 60 -1.35 14.24 22.09
N LEU A 61 -0.82 14.80 20.98
CA LEU A 61 -1.67 15.15 19.82
C LEU A 61 -1.52 14.26 18.57
N PHE A 62 -0.50 13.42 18.48
CA PHE A 62 -0.25 12.61 17.29
C PHE A 62 -0.14 11.09 17.51
N ASN A 63 -0.11 10.62 18.76
CA ASN A 63 -0.11 9.18 19.06
C ASN A 63 -1.45 8.47 18.72
N GLU A 64 -2.48 9.20 18.31
CA GLU A 64 -3.75 8.64 17.80
C GLU A 64 -3.87 8.57 16.26
N VAL A 65 -2.85 8.94 15.50
CA VAL A 65 -2.98 9.05 14.04
C VAL A 65 -1.89 8.26 13.31
N ASP A 66 -1.98 6.92 13.33
CA ASP A 66 -1.75 6.12 12.11
C ASP A 66 -1.90 4.58 12.20
N THR A 67 -2.54 4.02 13.24
CA THR A 67 -2.73 2.55 13.30
C THR A 67 -4.10 2.03 12.87
N LYS A 68 -5.12 2.89 12.66
CA LYS A 68 -6.51 2.39 12.46
C LYS A 68 -7.42 3.10 11.46
N LYS A 69 -6.95 3.95 10.54
CA LYS A 69 -7.78 4.30 9.36
C LYS A 69 -7.55 3.31 8.22
N LYS A 70 -7.92 2.04 8.43
CA LYS A 70 -8.27 1.16 7.30
C LYS A 70 -9.33 1.92 6.50
N ARG A 71 -9.00 2.39 5.29
CA ARG A 71 -9.97 2.97 4.36
C ARG A 71 -11.16 2.02 4.34
N ARG A 72 -12.33 2.47 4.83
CA ARG A 72 -13.56 1.66 4.78
C ARG A 72 -13.75 1.31 3.31
N LYS A 73 -13.62 0.03 2.97
CA LYS A 73 -13.88 -0.44 1.60
C LYS A 73 -15.32 0.00 1.29
N LYS A 74 -15.52 0.66 0.14
CA LYS A 74 -16.87 1.04 -0.31
C LYS A 74 -17.75 -0.21 -0.27
N LYS A 75 -18.98 -0.09 0.25
CA LYS A 75 -19.95 -1.19 0.18
C LYS A 75 -20.06 -1.61 -1.28
N LYS A 76 -19.83 -2.90 -1.55
CA LYS A 76 -19.96 -3.42 -2.90
C LYS A 76 -21.44 -3.37 -3.27
N ASP A 77 -21.75 -2.98 -4.51
CA ASP A 77 -23.11 -3.03 -5.04
C ASP A 77 -23.67 -4.46 -4.86
N PRO A 78 -24.88 -4.65 -4.29
CA PRO A 78 -25.50 -5.96 -4.14
C PRO A 78 -25.59 -6.78 -5.43
N ASN A 79 -25.70 -6.10 -6.58
CA ASN A 79 -25.81 -6.71 -7.90
C ASN A 79 -24.46 -6.83 -8.61
N ALA A 80 -23.34 -6.43 -8.00
CA ALA A 80 -22.04 -6.61 -8.63
C ALA A 80 -21.69 -8.10 -8.69
N PRO A 81 -21.07 -8.56 -9.80
CA PRO A 81 -20.61 -9.94 -9.90
C PRO A 81 -19.63 -10.25 -8.76
N LYS A 82 -19.86 -11.40 -8.13
CA LYS A 82 -18.93 -11.94 -7.12
C LYS A 82 -17.58 -12.20 -7.81
N LYS A 83 -16.50 -11.98 -7.07
CA LYS A 83 -15.17 -12.32 -7.58
C LYS A 83 -15.00 -13.84 -7.63
N ASN A 84 -14.23 -14.32 -8.59
CA ASN A 84 -13.75 -15.69 -8.63
C ASN A 84 -13.00 -16.04 -7.32
N ARG A 85 -13.04 -17.32 -6.93
CA ARG A 85 -12.36 -17.77 -5.70
C ARG A 85 -10.86 -17.86 -5.98
N SER A 86 -10.04 -17.47 -5.01
CA SER A 86 -8.59 -17.68 -5.10
C SER A 86 -8.23 -19.13 -4.76
N SER A 87 -7.02 -19.54 -5.15
CA SER A 87 -6.47 -20.87 -4.86
C SER A 87 -6.55 -21.23 -3.37
N TYR A 88 -6.21 -20.27 -2.51
CA TYR A 88 -6.33 -20.42 -1.06
C TYR A 88 -7.78 -20.58 -0.59
N ILE A 89 -8.75 -19.86 -1.17
CA ILE A 89 -10.17 -19.99 -0.78
C ILE A 89 -10.73 -21.35 -1.17
N LEU A 90 -10.31 -21.90 -2.31
CA LEU A 90 -10.65 -23.28 -2.71
C LEU A 90 -10.08 -24.29 -1.72
N PHE A 91 -8.79 -24.16 -1.38
CA PHE A 91 -8.15 -25.00 -0.37
C PHE A 91 -8.86 -24.92 0.99
N VAL A 92 -9.26 -23.71 1.41
CA VAL A 92 -9.99 -23.51 2.66
C VAL A 92 -11.32 -24.23 2.64
N ASN A 93 -12.08 -24.19 1.54
CA ASN A 93 -13.36 -24.87 1.48
C ASN A 93 -13.21 -26.39 1.64
N ASP A 94 -12.19 -26.97 1.02
CA ASP A 94 -11.95 -28.42 1.06
C ASP A 94 -11.40 -28.89 2.43
N HIS A 95 -10.57 -28.06 3.09
CA HIS A 95 -9.88 -28.45 4.34
C HIS A 95 -10.52 -27.89 5.60
N ARG A 96 -11.53 -27.01 5.47
CA ARG A 96 -12.27 -26.47 6.62
C ARG A 96 -12.92 -27.59 7.43
N GLN A 97 -13.48 -28.61 6.75
CA GLN A 97 -14.14 -29.72 7.43
C GLN A 97 -13.15 -30.58 8.22
N VAL A 98 -11.98 -30.87 7.64
CA VAL A 98 -10.89 -31.59 8.32
C VAL A 98 -10.43 -30.81 9.57
N ALA A 99 -10.30 -29.49 9.47
CA ALA A 99 -9.95 -28.65 10.62
C ALA A 99 -11.04 -28.58 11.70
N ILE A 100 -12.32 -28.75 11.35
CA ILE A 100 -13.43 -28.84 12.33
C ILE A 100 -13.36 -30.17 13.08
N GLU A 101 -13.12 -31.26 12.35
CA GLU A 101 -13.02 -32.61 12.93
C GLU A 101 -11.79 -32.75 13.84
N GLU A 102 -10.67 -32.11 13.48
CA GLU A 102 -9.44 -32.15 14.27
C GLU A 102 -9.53 -31.30 15.55
N LEU A 103 -10.22 -30.16 15.52
CA LEU A 103 -10.38 -29.31 16.69
C LEU A 103 -11.54 -29.82 17.55
N HIS A 104 -12.78 -29.62 17.08
CA HIS A 104 -14.08 -30.01 17.65
C HIS A 104 -15.19 -29.23 16.92
N ALA A 105 -16.43 -29.74 16.92
CA ALA A 105 -17.55 -29.12 16.21
C ALA A 105 -17.93 -27.69 16.70
N ASP A 106 -17.62 -27.36 17.96
CA ASP A 106 -17.88 -26.04 18.57
C ASP A 106 -16.66 -25.09 18.47
N ALA A 107 -15.61 -25.49 17.75
CA ALA A 107 -14.41 -24.68 17.61
C ALA A 107 -14.73 -23.36 16.92
N LYS A 108 -14.11 -22.29 17.38
CA LYS A 108 -14.40 -20.96 16.83
C LYS A 108 -13.90 -20.91 15.38
N GLN A 109 -14.67 -20.30 14.49
CA GLN A 109 -14.28 -20.12 13.08
C GLN A 109 -12.87 -19.52 12.91
N THR A 110 -12.42 -18.67 13.83
CA THR A 110 -11.06 -18.12 13.83
C THR A 110 -9.98 -19.17 14.08
N GLU A 111 -10.24 -20.17 14.92
CA GLU A 111 -9.33 -21.28 15.22
C GLU A 111 -9.30 -22.25 14.04
N ILE A 112 -10.47 -22.60 13.49
CA ILE A 112 -10.59 -23.43 12.28
C ILE A 112 -9.80 -22.80 11.11
N MET A 113 -9.99 -21.50 10.85
CA MET A 113 -9.26 -20.79 9.79
C MET A 113 -7.76 -20.71 10.06
N SER A 114 -7.36 -20.62 11.33
CA SER A 114 -5.94 -20.63 11.72
C SER A 114 -5.31 -21.99 11.47
N ARG A 115 -6.03 -23.08 11.76
CA ARG A 115 -5.58 -24.45 11.49
C ARG A 115 -5.44 -24.71 9.99
N VAL A 116 -6.43 -24.32 9.20
CA VAL A 116 -6.35 -24.43 7.72
C VAL A 116 -5.21 -23.59 7.15
N ALA A 117 -4.96 -22.40 7.70
CA ALA A 117 -3.82 -21.58 7.28
C ALA A 117 -2.48 -22.25 7.56
N GLN A 118 -2.36 -22.99 8.67
CA GLN A 118 -1.19 -23.80 8.97
C GLN A 118 -1.04 -24.95 7.97
N MET A 119 -2.12 -25.69 7.70
CA MET A 119 -2.12 -26.77 6.70
C MET A 119 -1.67 -26.27 5.33
N TRP A 120 -2.07 -25.05 4.92
CA TRP A 120 -1.61 -24.47 3.64
C TRP A 120 -0.12 -24.15 3.62
N ARG A 121 0.48 -23.76 4.75
CA ARG A 121 1.93 -23.51 4.86
C ARG A 121 2.73 -24.79 4.84
N GLU A 122 2.20 -25.85 5.44
CA GLU A 122 2.80 -27.19 5.48
C GLU A 122 2.57 -27.96 4.16
N ALA A 123 1.58 -27.56 3.35
CA ALA A 123 1.26 -28.21 2.10
C ALA A 123 2.43 -28.12 1.09
N PRO A 124 2.77 -29.23 0.41
CA PRO A 124 3.80 -29.25 -0.62
C PRO A 124 3.38 -28.37 -1.81
N ASP A 125 4.37 -27.88 -2.56
CA ASP A 125 4.15 -26.99 -3.71
C ASP A 125 3.18 -27.60 -4.74
N SER A 126 3.23 -28.93 -4.94
CA SER A 126 2.33 -29.66 -5.85
C SER A 126 0.85 -29.52 -5.49
N VAL A 127 0.53 -29.48 -4.19
CA VAL A 127 -0.84 -29.27 -3.72
C VAL A 127 -1.24 -27.82 -3.95
N ARG A 128 -0.35 -26.86 -3.66
CA ARG A 128 -0.62 -25.44 -3.89
C ARG A 128 -0.80 -25.12 -5.38
N GLU A 129 -0.05 -25.79 -6.24
CA GLU A 129 -0.15 -25.67 -7.71
C GLU A 129 -1.48 -26.21 -8.22
N LYS A 130 -1.95 -27.37 -7.73
CA LYS A 130 -3.28 -27.91 -8.06
C LYS A 130 -4.40 -26.88 -7.80
N TYR A 131 -4.40 -26.23 -6.63
CA TYR A 131 -5.41 -25.22 -6.31
C TYR A 131 -5.21 -23.91 -7.08
N THR A 132 -3.99 -23.60 -7.50
CA THR A 132 -3.70 -22.45 -8.38
C THR A 132 -4.33 -22.66 -9.75
N LEU A 133 -4.13 -23.83 -10.35
CA LEU A 133 -4.75 -24.21 -11.61
C LEU A 133 -6.28 -24.22 -11.53
N MET A 134 -6.85 -24.73 -10.42
CA MET A 134 -8.30 -24.69 -10.21
C MET A 134 -8.85 -23.26 -10.12
N ALA A 135 -8.16 -22.36 -9.42
CA ALA A 135 -8.57 -20.96 -9.31
C ALA A 135 -8.39 -20.17 -10.61
N GLU A 136 -7.40 -20.53 -11.43
CA GLU A 136 -7.21 -19.99 -12.77
C GLU A 136 -8.33 -20.45 -13.72
N ARG A 137 -8.77 -21.70 -13.61
CA ARG A 137 -9.92 -22.21 -14.35
C ARG A 137 -11.22 -21.49 -13.98
N GLU A 138 -11.52 -21.34 -12.69
CA GLU A 138 -12.68 -20.54 -12.22
C GLU A 138 -12.60 -19.05 -12.58
N LYS A 139 -11.42 -18.54 -12.96
CA LYS A 139 -11.26 -17.16 -13.44
C LYS A 139 -11.60 -17.01 -14.92
N ALA A 140 -11.49 -18.09 -15.68
CA ALA A 140 -11.67 -18.10 -17.12
C ALA A 140 -13.15 -18.29 -17.53
N ASP A 141 -13.98 -18.81 -16.63
CA ASP A 141 -15.43 -18.98 -16.76
C ASP A 141 -16.20 -17.76 -16.20
#